data_AF-A0A847BGJ6-F1
#
_entry.id   AF-A0A847BGJ6-F1
#
_cell.length_a   1.000
_cell.length_b   1.000
_cell.length_c   1.000
_cell.angle_alpha   90.00
_cell.angle_beta   90.00
_cell.angle_gamma   90.00
#
_symmetry.space_group_name_H-M   'P 1'
#
loop_
_entity.id
_entity.type
_entity.pdbx_description
1 polymer ?
#
loop_
_entity_poly.entity_id
_entity_poly.type
_entity_poly.pdbx_seq_one_letter_code
_entity_poly.pdbx_strand_id
1 'polypeptide(L)'
;MRKGLQIVDGDRLSFTGTIGRYGGKGGGRYTILLVDVEFLDGTPATDHIWFNLTKGFKSLRLKPGERVFFDARVKPYTKGYRGRKMGVDRPISVDYKLSHPTKIGRVSDYPSVQESHRRAKLVQGKHNV
;
A
#
# COMPACT_ATOMS: atom_id res chain seq x y z
N MET A 1 -8.75 -8.50 9.42
CA MET A 1 -9.39 -7.53 8.53
C MET A 1 -8.72 -6.17 8.75
N ARG A 2 -8.26 -5.51 7.69
CA ARG A 2 -7.61 -4.19 7.77
C ARG A 2 -8.66 -3.08 7.87
N LYS A 3 -9.07 -2.75 9.11
CA LYS A 3 -10.14 -1.76 9.38
C LYS A 3 -9.82 -0.37 8.83
N GLY A 4 -8.56 0.09 8.89
CA GLY A 4 -8.16 1.39 8.36
C GLY A 4 -8.38 1.51 6.84
N LEU A 5 -8.09 0.43 6.09
CA LEU A 5 -8.35 0.40 4.65
C LEU A 5 -9.83 0.30 4.31
N GLN A 6 -10.65 -0.33 5.17
CA GLN A 6 -12.10 -0.44 4.95
C GLN A 6 -12.78 0.92 4.87
N ILE A 7 -12.33 1.89 5.66
CA ILE A 7 -12.93 3.24 5.75
C ILE A 7 -12.78 3.99 4.42
N VAL A 8 -11.73 3.70 3.67
CA VAL A 8 -11.34 4.37 2.43
C VAL A 8 -11.48 3.44 1.21
N ASP A 9 -12.46 2.53 1.24
CA ASP A 9 -12.71 1.63 0.11
C ASP A 9 -13.03 2.40 -1.17
N GLY A 10 -12.47 1.93 -2.29
CA GLY A 10 -12.62 2.56 -3.60
C GLY A 10 -11.65 3.72 -3.86
N ASP A 11 -11.11 4.32 -2.79
CA ASP A 11 -10.25 5.48 -2.90
C ASP A 11 -8.86 5.14 -3.44
N ARG A 12 -8.23 6.20 -3.94
CA ARG A 12 -6.85 6.20 -4.39
C ARG A 12 -6.06 7.17 -3.55
N LEU A 13 -5.22 6.63 -2.68
CA LEU A 13 -4.47 7.37 -1.68
C LEU A 13 -2.97 7.12 -1.85
N SER A 14 -2.20 7.97 -1.19
CA SER A 14 -0.74 7.88 -1.15
C SER A 14 -0.30 7.18 0.12
N PHE A 15 0.74 6.36 -0.02
CA PHE A 15 1.30 5.53 1.02
C PHE A 15 2.82 5.62 1.00
N THR A 16 3.44 5.28 2.12
CA THR A 16 4.87 4.94 2.17
C THR A 16 5.04 3.47 2.51
N GLY A 17 6.19 2.91 2.18
CA GLY A 17 6.57 1.57 2.62
C GLY A 17 8.06 1.34 2.46
N THR A 18 8.59 0.41 3.23
CA THR A 18 10.01 0.02 3.18
C THR A 18 10.18 -1.18 2.26
N ILE A 19 11.20 -1.20 1.41
CA ILE A 19 11.51 -2.36 0.57
C ILE A 19 11.94 -3.50 1.50
N GLY A 20 11.10 -4.53 1.64
CA GLY A 20 11.44 -5.71 2.41
C GLY A 20 12.33 -6.67 1.61
N ARG A 21 11.85 -7.10 0.44
CA ARG A 21 12.64 -7.92 -0.49
C ARG A 21 12.07 -7.94 -1.91
N TYR A 22 12.91 -8.33 -2.84
CA TYR A 22 12.49 -8.70 -4.19
C TYR A 22 12.15 -10.20 -4.27
N GLY A 23 11.27 -10.56 -5.19
CA GLY A 23 10.85 -11.94 -5.41
C GLY A 23 10.55 -12.25 -6.87
N GLY A 24 10.22 -13.51 -7.13
CA GLY A 24 9.85 -14.00 -8.46
C GLY A 24 8.64 -14.92 -8.40
N LYS A 25 7.76 -14.78 -9.38
CA LYS A 25 6.76 -15.75 -9.80
C LYS A 25 7.27 -16.26 -11.15
N GLY A 26 7.39 -17.57 -11.34
CA GLY A 26 7.96 -18.16 -12.56
C GLY A 26 7.44 -17.53 -13.87
N GLY A 27 8.22 -17.65 -14.95
CA GLY A 27 7.90 -17.00 -16.23
C GLY A 27 8.23 -15.50 -16.26
N GLY A 28 9.33 -15.09 -15.62
CA GLY A 28 9.87 -13.72 -15.70
C GLY A 28 9.07 -12.64 -14.95
N ARG A 29 8.11 -13.03 -14.09
CA ARG A 29 7.28 -12.09 -13.33
C ARG A 29 7.90 -11.80 -11.98
N TYR A 30 8.56 -10.65 -11.86
CA TYR A 30 9.18 -10.22 -10.61
C TYR A 30 8.17 -9.54 -9.67
N THR A 31 8.41 -9.68 -8.37
CA THR A 31 7.61 -9.06 -7.32
C THR A 31 8.48 -8.25 -6.36
N ILE A 32 7.84 -7.35 -5.62
CA ILE A 32 8.45 -6.57 -4.55
C ILE A 32 7.56 -6.67 -3.32
N LEU A 33 8.17 -6.95 -2.17
CA LEU A 33 7.53 -6.88 -0.86
C LEU A 33 7.80 -5.51 -0.27
N LEU A 34 6.75 -4.79 0.08
CA LEU A 34 6.83 -3.63 0.95
C LEU A 34 6.42 -4.05 2.36
N VAL A 35 7.14 -3.58 3.36
CA VAL A 35 6.84 -3.72 4.80
C VAL A 35 6.64 -2.34 5.41
N ASP A 36 6.06 -2.29 6.61
CA ASP A 36 5.80 -1.05 7.36
C ASP A 36 5.05 -0.03 6.50
N VAL A 37 3.93 -0.48 5.90
CA VAL A 37 3.17 0.33 4.96
C VAL A 37 2.23 1.24 5.73
N GLU A 38 2.38 2.53 5.51
CA GLU A 38 1.69 3.60 6.21
C GLU A 38 0.99 4.53 5.22
N PHE A 39 -0.09 5.16 5.68
CA PHE A 39 -0.60 6.38 5.06
C PHE A 39 0.42 7.51 5.21
N LEU A 40 0.26 8.59 4.43
CA LEU A 40 1.21 9.71 4.48
C LEU A 40 1.27 10.45 5.82
N ASP A 41 0.23 10.35 6.64
CA ASP A 41 0.18 10.90 7.99
C ASP A 41 0.89 10.02 9.03
N GLY A 42 1.51 8.91 8.59
CA GLY A 42 2.19 7.94 9.45
C GLY A 42 1.24 6.90 10.04
N THR A 43 -0.06 6.95 9.77
CA THR A 43 -1.01 5.94 10.25
C THR A 43 -0.70 4.59 9.61
N PRO A 44 -0.59 3.49 10.38
CA PRO A 44 -0.37 2.16 9.81
C PRO A 44 -1.51 1.71 8.88
N ALA A 45 -1.16 1.26 7.67
CA ALA A 45 -2.11 0.75 6.68
C ALA A 45 -2.08 -0.79 6.61
N THR A 46 -0.89 -1.39 6.55
CA THR A 46 -0.69 -2.85 6.57
C THR A 46 0.77 -3.20 6.89
N ASP A 47 1.00 -4.28 7.64
CA ASP A 47 2.37 -4.70 7.99
C ASP A 47 3.22 -5.01 6.76
N HIS A 48 2.61 -5.61 5.74
CA HIS A 48 3.28 -5.91 4.49
C HIS A 48 2.32 -6.04 3.31
N ILE A 49 2.85 -5.86 2.10
CA ILE A 49 2.12 -6.11 0.84
C ILE A 49 3.07 -6.48 -0.29
N TRP A 50 2.63 -7.45 -1.11
CA TRP A 50 3.31 -7.81 -2.35
C TRP A 50 2.72 -7.07 -3.54
N PHE A 51 3.60 -6.46 -4.33
CA PHE A 51 3.26 -5.95 -5.65
C PHE A 51 4.03 -6.70 -6.73
N ASN A 52 3.51 -6.62 -7.96
CA ASN A 52 4.34 -6.88 -9.13
C ASN A 52 5.41 -5.78 -9.20
N LEU A 53 6.63 -6.15 -9.60
CA LEU A 53 7.73 -5.21 -9.78
C LEU A 53 7.51 -4.39 -11.06
N THR A 54 6.72 -3.34 -10.96
CA THR A 54 6.36 -2.44 -12.08
C THR A 54 7.57 -1.66 -12.59
N LYS A 55 7.46 -1.08 -13.79
CA LYS A 55 8.51 -0.20 -14.35
C LYS A 55 8.87 0.96 -13.39
N GLY A 56 7.88 1.51 -12.70
CA GLY A 56 8.09 2.60 -11.72
C GLY A 56 8.90 2.17 -10.50
N PHE A 57 8.73 0.95 -9.98
CA PHE A 57 9.64 0.44 -8.95
C PHE A 57 11.05 0.18 -9.49
N LYS A 58 11.15 -0.42 -10.69
CA LYS A 58 12.45 -0.75 -11.31
C LYS A 58 13.30 0.48 -11.59
N SER A 59 12.70 1.59 -12.02
CA SER A 59 13.44 2.81 -12.35
C SER A 59 14.16 3.44 -11.16
N LEU A 60 13.66 3.22 -9.94
CA LEU A 60 14.27 3.78 -8.73
C LEU A 60 15.48 2.99 -8.24
N ARG A 61 15.61 1.72 -8.63
CA ARG A 61 16.72 0.82 -8.24
C ARG A 61 16.97 0.77 -6.72
N LEU A 62 15.92 0.88 -5.93
CA LEU A 62 15.99 0.86 -4.46
C LEU A 62 16.43 -0.51 -3.94
N LYS A 63 17.15 -0.52 -2.83
CA LYS A 63 17.60 -1.71 -2.12
C LYS A 63 16.65 -2.04 -0.97
N PRO A 64 16.64 -3.30 -0.50
CA PRO A 64 15.99 -3.64 0.76
C PRO A 64 16.42 -2.70 1.89
N GLY A 65 15.46 -2.26 2.71
CA GLY A 65 15.65 -1.26 3.76
C GLY A 65 15.38 0.18 3.33
N GLU A 66 15.36 0.50 2.03
CA GLU A 66 15.03 1.86 1.57
C GLU A 66 13.52 2.09 1.55
N ARG A 67 13.10 3.35 1.77
CA ARG A 67 11.69 3.76 1.81
C ARG A 67 11.24 4.36 0.48
N VAL A 68 10.02 4.03 0.07
CA VAL A 68 9.40 4.48 -1.18
C VAL A 68 8.04 5.11 -0.88
N PHE A 69 7.62 6.10 -1.67
CA PHE A 69 6.24 6.56 -1.70
C PHE A 69 5.53 6.03 -2.95
N PHE A 70 4.23 5.82 -2.87
CA PHE A 70 3.40 5.40 -4.00
C PHE A 70 1.92 5.70 -3.79
N ASP A 71 1.20 5.93 -4.89
CA ASP A 71 -0.27 5.94 -4.91
C ASP A 71 -0.81 4.53 -5.17
N ALA A 72 -1.84 4.10 -4.45
CA ALA A 72 -2.52 2.83 -4.69
C ALA A 72 -4.04 2.95 -4.50
N ARG A 73 -4.79 2.07 -5.18
CA ARG A 73 -6.24 1.91 -4.98
C ARG A 73 -6.51 0.92 -3.85
N VAL A 74 -7.33 1.33 -2.90
CA VAL A 74 -7.87 0.45 -1.87
C VAL A 74 -9.04 -0.32 -2.47
N LYS A 75 -9.05 -1.65 -2.32
CA LYS A 75 -10.10 -2.53 -2.86
C LYS A 75 -10.37 -3.70 -1.92
N PRO A 76 -11.60 -4.25 -1.90
CA PRO A 76 -11.88 -5.48 -1.21
C PRO A 76 -11.13 -6.65 -1.86
N TYR A 77 -10.80 -7.63 -1.04
CA TYR A 77 -10.18 -8.88 -1.39
C TYR A 77 -10.80 -9.99 -0.55
N THR A 78 -11.38 -10.97 -1.23
CA THR A 78 -11.93 -12.16 -0.62
C THR A 78 -10.80 -13.10 -0.19
N LYS A 79 -10.65 -13.32 1.13
CA LYS A 79 -9.71 -14.28 1.72
C LYS A 79 -10.45 -15.54 2.14
N GLY A 80 -9.82 -16.70 1.93
CA GLY A 80 -10.38 -18.00 2.29
C GLY A 80 -9.92 -19.08 1.30
N TYR A 81 -10.02 -20.34 1.70
CA TYR A 81 -9.76 -21.46 0.80
C TYR A 81 -11.02 -21.72 -0.02
N ARG A 82 -10.92 -21.58 -1.35
CA ARG A 82 -12.04 -21.81 -2.28
C ARG A 82 -12.04 -23.22 -2.89
N GLY A 83 -11.15 -24.11 -2.44
CA GLY A 83 -11.05 -25.47 -2.94
C GLY A 83 -12.00 -26.42 -2.22
N ARG A 84 -12.31 -27.56 -2.85
CA ARG A 84 -13.07 -28.66 -2.22
C ARG A 84 -12.07 -29.67 -1.63
N LYS A 85 -11.53 -29.40 -0.44
CA LYS A 85 -10.83 -30.41 0.34
C LYS A 85 -11.77 -30.85 1.45
N MET A 86 -12.19 -32.12 1.44
CA MET A 86 -13.00 -32.68 2.53
C MET A 86 -12.32 -32.41 3.87
N GLY A 87 -13.09 -31.95 4.85
CA GLY A 87 -12.62 -31.66 6.21
C GLY A 87 -11.90 -30.33 6.40
N VAL A 88 -11.86 -29.43 5.41
CA VAL A 88 -11.30 -28.08 5.56
C VAL A 88 -12.43 -27.05 5.60
N ASP A 89 -12.83 -26.66 6.81
CA ASP A 89 -13.66 -25.47 7.01
C ASP A 89 -12.77 -24.22 7.04
N ARG A 90 -12.88 -23.39 6.01
CA ARG A 90 -12.16 -22.12 5.91
C ARG A 90 -13.14 -21.07 5.38
N PRO A 91 -13.86 -20.37 6.28
CA PRO A 91 -14.89 -19.44 5.87
C PRO A 91 -14.32 -18.35 4.96
N ILE A 92 -15.08 -18.04 3.92
CA ILE A 92 -14.79 -16.93 3.03
C ILE A 92 -15.03 -15.63 3.80
N SER A 93 -14.02 -14.77 3.88
CA SER A 93 -14.09 -13.46 4.55
C SER A 93 -13.62 -12.35 3.61
N VAL A 94 -14.12 -11.13 3.81
CA VAL A 94 -13.66 -9.94 3.09
C VAL A 94 -12.54 -9.29 3.89
N ASP A 95 -11.45 -8.96 3.22
CA ASP A 95 -10.37 -8.11 3.70
C ASP A 95 -10.11 -7.00 2.67
N TYR A 96 -9.22 -6.06 2.96
CA TYR A 96 -8.86 -4.99 2.03
C TYR A 96 -7.40 -5.09 1.60
N LYS A 97 -7.11 -4.68 0.36
CA LYS A 97 -5.77 -4.66 -0.23
C LYS A 97 -5.49 -3.33 -0.90
N LEU A 98 -4.20 -3.02 -1.04
CA LEU A 98 -3.74 -1.98 -1.96
C LEU A 98 -3.49 -2.62 -3.33
N SER A 99 -3.84 -1.90 -4.40
CA SER A 99 -3.75 -2.41 -5.77
C SER A 99 -3.36 -1.30 -6.73
N HIS A 100 -2.81 -1.69 -7.89
CA HIS A 100 -2.43 -0.76 -8.95
C HIS A 100 -1.50 0.35 -8.46
N PRO A 101 -0.28 0.04 -8.00
CA PRO A 101 0.66 1.07 -7.53
C PRO A 101 1.10 1.97 -8.70
N THR A 102 1.15 3.28 -8.48
CA THR A 102 1.57 4.31 -9.45
C THR A 102 2.20 5.50 -8.72
N LYS A 103 2.69 6.52 -9.46
CA LYS A 103 3.36 7.69 -8.88
C LYS A 103 4.37 7.27 -7.81
N ILE A 104 5.28 6.39 -8.22
CA ILE A 104 6.25 5.76 -7.32
C ILE A 104 7.50 6.63 -7.34
N GLY A 105 8.02 7.00 -6.17
CA GLY A 105 9.25 7.78 -6.05
C GLY A 105 9.92 7.61 -4.69
N ARG A 106 11.06 8.27 -4.49
CA ARG A 106 11.72 8.26 -3.17
C ARG A 106 10.97 9.16 -2.22
N VAL A 107 10.99 8.84 -0.93
CA VAL A 107 10.35 9.71 0.08
C VAL A 107 10.94 11.14 0.06
N SER A 108 12.22 11.31 -0.34
CA SER A 108 12.84 12.62 -0.57
C SER A 108 12.21 13.43 -1.70
N ASP A 109 11.65 12.74 -2.70
CA ASP A 109 11.02 13.36 -3.88
C ASP A 109 9.57 13.76 -3.58
N TYR A 110 9.06 13.37 -2.40
CA TYR A 110 7.79 13.84 -1.91
C TYR A 110 7.95 15.32 -1.49
N PRO A 111 7.09 16.24 -1.96
CA PRO A 111 7.08 17.61 -1.46
C PRO A 111 6.99 17.53 0.06
N SER A 112 8.00 18.07 0.75
CA SER A 112 8.32 17.77 2.14
C SER A 112 7.08 17.54 3.01
N VAL A 113 7.14 16.50 3.85
CA VAL A 113 6.14 16.18 4.89
C VAL A 113 5.77 17.41 5.76
N GLN A 114 6.60 18.45 5.75
CA GLN A 114 6.40 19.76 6.37
C GLN A 114 5.34 20.62 5.65
N GLU A 115 5.19 20.52 4.33
CA GLU A 115 4.19 21.25 3.52
C GLU A 115 2.80 20.59 3.60
N SER A 116 2.74 19.26 3.67
CA SER A 116 1.47 18.52 3.83
C SER A 116 0.87 18.69 5.22
N HIS A 117 1.68 18.83 6.28
CA HIS A 117 1.18 19.25 7.60
C HIS A 117 0.65 20.70 7.60
N ARG A 118 1.25 21.61 6.81
CA ARG A 118 0.72 22.96 6.60
C ARG A 118 -0.63 22.93 5.88
N ARG A 119 -0.80 22.09 4.87
CA ARG A 119 -2.09 21.95 4.15
C ARG A 119 -3.19 21.24 4.96
N ALA A 120 -2.85 20.22 5.75
CA ALA A 120 -3.83 19.54 6.60
C ALA A 120 -4.42 20.47 7.69
N LYS A 121 -3.59 21.34 8.29
CA LYS A 121 -4.07 22.37 9.24
C LYS A 121 -4.88 23.50 8.58
N LEU A 122 -4.62 23.82 7.30
CA LEU A 122 -5.38 24.84 6.56
C LEU A 122 -6.77 24.37 6.10
N VAL A 123 -7.00 23.06 5.99
CA VAL A 123 -8.32 22.50 5.64
C VAL A 123 -9.24 22.41 6.87
N GLN A 124 -8.70 22.15 8.07
CA GLN A 124 -9.50 22.13 9.31
C GLN A 124 -9.93 23.53 9.81
N GLY A 125 -9.38 24.61 9.26
CA GLY A 125 -9.78 26.00 9.58
C GLY A 125 -10.94 26.55 8.75
N LYS A 126 -11.49 25.80 7.79
CA LYS A 126 -12.56 26.27 6.87
C LYS A 126 -13.97 25.77 7.21
N HIS A 127 -14.14 25.04 8.32
CA HIS A 127 -15.44 24.55 8.79
C HIS A 127 -15.87 25.12 10.15
N ASN A 128 -15.26 26.23 10.59
CA ASN A 128 -15.61 26.92 11.84
C ASN A 128 -15.81 28.43 11.63
N VAL A 129 -16.57 28.80 10.60
CA VAL A 129 -17.23 30.11 10.51
C VAL A 129 -18.68 29.88 10.11
#